data_AF-A0AAW9K515-F1
#
_entry.id   AF-A0AAW9K515-F1
#
_cell.length_a   1.000
_cell.length_b   1.000
_cell.length_c   1.000
_cell.angle_alpha   90.00
_cell.angle_beta   90.00
_cell.angle_gamma   90.00
#
_symmetry.space_group_name_H-M   'P 1'
#
loop_
_entity.id
_entity.type
_entity.pdbx_description
1 polymer ?
#
loop_
_entity_poly.entity_id
_entity_poly.type
_entity_poly.pdbx_seq_one_letter_code
_entity_poly.pdbx_strand_id
1 'polypeptide(L)' 'MANKHFVIIGLGRFGSSIAKTLYSLGNDVLAIDKDEDIVQEISDSVTHAVQLDATDENALR' A
#
# COMPACT_ATOMS: atom_id res chain seq x y z
N MET A 1 17.29 -2.19 -14.57
CA MET A 1 17.29 -1.84 -13.12
C MET A 1 16.42 -2.86 -12.42
N ALA A 2 16.72 -3.25 -11.19
CA ALA A 2 15.89 -4.21 -10.45
C ALA A 2 14.64 -3.50 -9.92
N ASN A 3 13.44 -3.97 -10.29
CA ASN A 3 12.20 -3.56 -9.63
C ASN A 3 12.25 -4.03 -8.18
N LYS A 4 12.08 -3.09 -7.26
CA LYS A 4 12.01 -3.39 -5.83
C LYS A 4 10.55 -3.49 -5.42
N HIS A 5 10.26 -4.42 -4.53
CA HIS A 5 8.95 -4.59 -3.93
C HIS A 5 8.92 -3.89 -2.58
N PHE A 6 7.90 -3.07 -2.36
CA PHE A 6 7.66 -2.38 -1.09
C PHE A 6 6.27 -2.71 -0.58
N VAL A 7 6.16 -2.95 0.72
CA VAL A 7 4.90 -3.09 1.43
C VAL A 7 4.72 -1.88 2.33
N ILE A 8 3.59 -1.19 2.18
CA ILE A 8 3.23 -0.03 3.00
C ILE A 8 1.97 -0.40 3.79
N ILE A 9 2.12 -0.49 5.11
CA ILE A 9 1.03 -0.78 6.04
C ILE A 9 0.64 0.52 6.75
N GLY A 10 -0.62 0.91 6.62
CA GLY A 10 -1.15 2.19 7.09
C GLY A 10 -1.01 3.28 6.02
N LEU A 11 -2.14 3.74 5.50
CA LEU A 11 -2.29 4.65 4.37
C LEU A 11 -2.85 6.03 4.77
N GLY A 12 -2.64 6.43 6.03
CA GLY A 12 -2.79 7.83 6.42
C GLY A 12 -1.88 8.78 5.62
N ARG A 13 -1.92 10.07 5.94
CA ARG A 13 -1.24 11.16 5.18
C ARG A 13 0.21 10.86 4.74
N PHE A 14 0.98 10.17 5.59
CA PHE A 14 2.38 9.85 5.31
C PHE A 14 2.54 8.60 4.44
N GLY A 15 1.88 7.49 4.81
CA GLY A 15 1.99 6.22 4.10
C GLY A 15 1.51 6.32 2.66
N SER A 16 0.39 7.02 2.43
CA SER A 16 -0.13 7.26 1.08
C SER A 16 0.82 8.10 0.22
N SER A 17 1.45 9.13 0.78
CA SER A 17 2.45 9.94 0.06
C SER A 17 3.67 9.12 -0.36
N ILE A 18 4.17 8.26 0.53
CA ILE A 18 5.29 7.36 0.22
C ILE A 18 4.89 6.33 -0.84
N ALA A 19 3.74 5.68 -0.69
CA ALA A 19 3.26 4.67 -1.62
C ALA A 19 3.16 5.24 -3.05
N LYS A 20 2.53 6.42 -3.19
CA LYS A 20 2.43 7.15 -4.46
C LYS A 20 3.79 7.50 -5.04
N THR A 21 4.72 7.95 -4.20
CA THR A 21 6.09 8.29 -4.64
C THR A 21 6.85 7.06 -5.14
N LEU A 22 6.85 5.97 -4.38
CA LEU A 22 7.55 4.73 -4.76
C LEU A 22 6.99 4.13 -6.04
N TYR A 23 5.66 4.15 -6.20
CA TYR A 23 4.99 3.73 -7.42
C TYR A 23 5.40 4.60 -8.61
N SER A 24 5.40 5.93 -8.47
CA SER A 24 5.82 6.86 -9.53
C SER A 24 7.28 6.69 -9.96
N LEU A 25 8.13 6.18 -9.06
CA LEU A 25 9.52 5.83 -9.33
C LEU A 25 9.69 4.48 -10.04
N GLY A 26 8.58 3.81 -10.38
CA GLY A 26 8.56 2.54 -11.10
C GLY A 26 8.75 1.30 -10.22
N ASN A 27 8.55 1.42 -8.90
CA ASN A 27 8.64 0.28 -7.98
C ASN A 27 7.28 -0.40 -7.82
N ASP A 28 7.31 -1.67 -7.44
CA ASP A 28 6.10 -2.42 -7.12
C ASP A 28 5.68 -2.16 -5.68
N VAL A 29 4.46 -1.65 -5.50
CA VAL A 29 3.95 -1.22 -4.19
C VAL A 29 2.69 -2.00 -3.82
N LEU A 30 2.74 -2.70 -2.69
CA LEU A 30 1.59 -3.28 -2.00
C LEU A 30 1.18 -2.34 -0.86
N ALA A 31 0.00 -1.74 -0.99
CA ALA A 31 -0.59 -0.83 -0.02
C ALA A 31 -1.65 -1.56 0.81
N ILE A 32 -1.56 -1.43 2.13
CA ILE A 32 -2.46 -2.12 3.08
C ILE A 32 -3.02 -1.09 4.07
N ASP A 33 -4.34 -1.03 4.20
CA ASP A 33 -5.02 -0.31 5.28
C ASP A 33 -6.29 -1.06 5.68
N LYS A 34 -6.80 -0.79 6.87
CA LYS A 34 -8.07 -1.35 7.35
C LYS A 34 -9.29 -0.63 6.79
N ASP A 35 -9.11 0.65 6.44
CA ASP A 35 -10.15 1.54 5.92
C ASP A 35 -10.31 1.34 4.40
N GLU A 36 -11.46 0.80 4.01
CA GLU A 36 -11.79 0.49 2.61
C GLU A 36 -11.76 1.74 1.73
N ASP A 37 -12.22 2.89 2.24
CA ASP A 37 -12.26 4.14 1.47
C ASP A 37 -10.84 4.59 1.08
N ILE A 38 -9.89 4.45 2.02
CA ILE A 38 -8.48 4.80 1.79
C ILE A 38 -7.84 3.83 0.79
N VAL A 39 -8.13 2.53 0.90
CA VAL A 39 -7.63 1.51 -0.04
C VAL A 39 -8.15 1.77 -1.45
N GLN A 40 -9.43 2.11 -1.57
CA GLN A 40 -10.03 2.43 -2.86
C GLN A 40 -9.42 3.71 -3.46
N GLU A 41 -9.23 4.77 -2.66
CA GLU A 41 -8.62 6.02 -3.12
C GLU A 41 -7.19 5.82 -3.66
N ILE A 42 -6.40 4.94 -3.03
CA ILE A 42 -5.01 4.73 -3.43
C ILE A 42 -4.84 3.73 -4.58
N SER A 43 -5.87 2.92 -4.88
CA SER A 43 -5.79 1.77 -5.78
C SER A 43 -5.20 2.08 -7.17
N ASP A 44 -5.51 3.27 -7.72
CA ASP A 44 -4.99 3.74 -9.01
C ASP A 44 -3.52 4.22 -8.97
N SER A 45 -2.93 4.33 -7.78
CA SER A 45 -1.60 4.90 -7.54
C SER A 45 -0.60 3.93 -6.91
N VAL A 46 -0.89 2.63 -6.96
CA VAL A 46 -0.03 1.54 -6.47
C VAL A 46 -0.20 0.30 -7.33
N THR A 47 0.66 -0.70 -7.17
CA THR A 47 0.54 -1.97 -7.92
C THR A 47 -0.58 -2.85 -7.36
N HIS A 48 -0.70 -2.88 -6.03
CA HIS A 48 -1.72 -3.64 -5.31
C HIS A 48 -2.21 -2.86 -4.11
N ALA A 49 -3.52 -2.83 -3.88
CA ALA A 49 -4.14 -2.25 -2.70
C ALA A 49 -5.01 -3.33 -2.05
N VAL A 50 -4.83 -3.57 -0.75
CA VAL A 50 -5.53 -4.61 0.00
C VAL A 50 -6.12 -4.01 1.27
N GLN A 51 -7.40 -4.27 1.48
CA GLN A 51 -8.04 -3.98 2.76
C GLN A 51 -7.69 -5.08 3.77
N LEU A 52 -7.03 -4.70 4.85
CA LEU A 52 -6.61 -5.64 5.89
C LEU A 52 -6.43 -4.93 7.24
N ASP A 53 -6.89 -5.55 8.31
CA ASP A 53 -6.44 -5.18 9.66
C ASP A 53 -5.08 -5.83 9.93
N ALA A 54 -4.01 -5.04 9.86
CA ALA A 54 -2.65 -5.51 10.10
C ALA A 54 -2.35 -5.85 11.58
N THR A 55 -3.30 -5.66 12.49
CA THR A 55 -3.18 -6.11 13.89
C THR A 55 -3.61 -7.56 14.10
N ASP A 56 -4.29 -8.17 13.12
CA ASP A 56 -4.58 -9.60 13.09
C ASP A 56 -3.46 -10.35 12.35
N GLU A 57 -2.65 -11.10 13.10
CA GLU A 57 -1.54 -11.88 12.54
C GLU A 57 -2.03 -12.93 11.51
N ASN A 58 -3.28 -13.40 11.62
CA ASN A 58 -3.86 -14.33 10.65
C ASN A 58 -4.15 -13.66 9.30
N ALA A 59 -4.37 -12.34 9.30
CA ALA A 59 -4.63 -11.58 8.10
C ALA A 59 -3.33 -11.35 7.28
N LEU A 60 -2.17 -11.45 7.92
CA LEU A 60 -0.85 -11.32 7.30
C LEU A 60 -0.26 -12.64 6.77
N ARG A 61 -0.92 -13.78 7.01
CA ARG A 61 -0.45 -15.13 6.66
C ARG A 61 -0.87 -15.62 5.28
#